data_AF-A0AAD0JGC9-F1
#
_entry.id   AF-A0AAD0JGC9-F1
#
_cell.length_a   1.000
_cell.length_b   1.000
_cell.length_c   1.000
_cell.angle_alpha   90.00
_cell.angle_beta   90.00
_cell.angle_gamma   90.00
#
_symmetry.space_group_name_H-M   'P 1'
#
loop_
_entity.id
_entity.type
_entity.pdbx_description
1 polymer ?
#
loop_
_entity_poly.entity_id
_entity_poly.type
_entity_poly.pdbx_seq_one_letter_code
_entity_poly.pdbx_strand_id
1 'polypeptide(L)'
;MIFRNHKAVLSVLIATALTGAVVTDAFAQSSRSSERGNRGGKQAKAEVLFPNATREEPKEKASSKMSSKLQKLIDNYNDQKFPETLQVAGEILGNSASNNYDKSLAAQLASQAAYQTDDTAGAIRYLKQALELNGLDNNGHFQAMLMLGQLQLQEDQTAEGLVTLDKYFAESKSTKPEELIAKGQALYQLERYQEAIPVLQQAIAASPEPKDNWNQLLMAALSEAGQTGEALKTAEALAAKNPNDKKAQLNLANMYMQADQMPKAAAVMDKLRSSGQLTEEREYKQLYSIYANTENKEKDVIAVINEGMQKGILKPDYQVYLALAQSYYYSDQVPQAIDAWQKAAPLSKDGETYLNLARVLHAEGRVPEAKQAAQQALAKGVKNQADAKKIINLK
;
A
#
# COMPACT_ATOMS: atom_id res chain seq x y z
N MET A 1 -9.00 4.62 -4.76
CA MET A 1 -7.90 5.60 -4.74
C MET A 1 -6.94 5.42 -3.53
N ILE A 2 -6.68 4.19 -3.06
CA ILE A 2 -6.05 3.94 -1.74
C ILE A 2 -4.57 3.49 -1.79
N PHE A 3 -3.98 3.20 -2.96
CA PHE A 3 -2.59 2.74 -3.04
C PHE A 3 -1.68 3.68 -3.83
N ARG A 4 -1.57 4.96 -3.43
CA ARG A 4 -0.67 5.93 -4.09
C ARG A 4 0.62 6.25 -3.33
N ASN A 5 0.94 5.50 -2.27
CA ASN A 5 2.22 5.59 -1.56
C ASN A 5 2.99 4.26 -1.67
N HIS A 6 3.53 3.97 -2.86
CA HIS A 6 4.33 2.76 -3.13
C HIS A 6 5.69 2.73 -2.40
N LYS A 7 6.15 3.85 -1.83
CA LYS A 7 7.50 3.97 -1.24
C LYS A 7 7.66 3.36 0.16
N ALA A 8 6.58 3.11 0.90
CA ALA A 8 6.69 2.77 2.34
C ALA A 8 6.87 1.27 2.64
N VAL A 9 6.56 0.36 1.70
CA VAL A 9 6.56 -1.10 1.96
C VAL A 9 7.83 -1.79 1.44
N LEU A 10 8.56 -1.16 0.51
CA LEU A 10 9.77 -1.75 -0.09
C LEU A 10 11.02 -1.66 0.82
N SER A 11 11.00 -0.79 1.82
CA SER A 11 12.16 -0.42 2.64
C SER A 11 12.66 -1.53 3.58
N VAL A 12 11.80 -2.45 4.02
CA VAL A 12 12.17 -3.47 5.01
C VAL A 12 12.91 -4.67 4.38
N LEU A 13 12.69 -4.97 3.10
CA LEU A 13 13.29 -6.14 2.45
C LEU A 13 14.66 -5.87 1.86
N ILE A 14 14.88 -4.66 1.33
CA ILE A 14 16.17 -4.27 0.76
C ILE A 14 17.28 -4.35 1.83
N ALA A 15 16.96 -4.07 3.10
CA ALA A 15 17.89 -4.19 4.23
C ALA A 15 18.46 -5.61 4.44
N THR A 16 17.68 -6.67 4.16
CA THR A 16 18.15 -8.06 4.30
C THR A 16 19.07 -8.53 3.16
N ALA A 17 18.97 -7.92 1.98
CA ALA A 17 19.87 -8.17 0.85
C ALA A 17 21.19 -7.39 0.95
N LEU A 18 21.26 -6.36 1.82
CA LEU A 18 22.40 -5.46 1.98
C LEU A 18 23.41 -5.89 3.06
N THR A 19 23.19 -7.00 3.77
CA THR A 19 24.08 -7.41 4.86
C THR A 19 25.44 -7.88 4.31
N GLY A 20 26.45 -7.00 4.39
CA GLY A 20 27.83 -7.28 3.99
C GLY A 20 28.46 -8.52 4.67
N ALA A 21 27.85 -9.03 5.74
CA ALA A 21 28.26 -10.25 6.45
C ALA A 21 28.31 -11.50 5.54
N VAL A 22 27.35 -11.67 4.62
CA VAL A 22 27.33 -12.85 3.71
C VAL A 22 28.46 -12.76 2.69
N VAL A 23 28.74 -11.55 2.19
CA VAL A 23 29.81 -11.28 1.22
C VAL A 23 31.19 -11.48 1.84
N THR A 24 31.38 -11.07 3.10
CA THR A 24 32.64 -11.28 3.82
C THR A 24 32.93 -12.75 4.09
N ASP A 25 31.91 -13.57 4.40
CA ASP A 25 32.10 -14.99 4.66
C ASP A 25 32.42 -15.78 3.37
N ALA A 26 31.77 -15.46 2.25
CA ALA A 26 32.03 -16.10 0.95
C ALA A 26 33.44 -15.74 0.40
N PHE A 27 33.87 -14.48 0.55
CA PHE A 27 35.24 -14.07 0.16
C PHE A 27 36.30 -14.68 1.09
N ALA A 28 36.08 -14.70 2.40
CA ALA A 28 37.01 -15.32 3.36
C ALA A 28 37.18 -16.83 3.14
N GLN A 29 36.13 -17.53 2.71
CA GLN A 29 36.21 -18.95 2.36
C GLN A 29 36.94 -19.20 1.02
N SER A 30 36.70 -18.37 0.01
CA SER A 30 37.33 -18.54 -1.32
C SER A 30 38.82 -18.17 -1.32
N SER A 31 39.21 -17.09 -0.66
CA SER A 31 40.60 -16.63 -0.55
C SER A 31 41.52 -17.58 0.25
N ARG A 32 40.99 -18.32 1.22
CA ARG A 32 41.79 -19.26 2.04
C ARG A 32 41.99 -20.63 1.39
N SER A 33 41.24 -20.97 0.35
CA SER A 33 41.46 -22.22 -0.40
C SER A 33 42.81 -22.22 -1.16
N SER A 34 43.39 -21.04 -1.42
CA SER A 34 44.74 -20.87 -1.98
C SER A 34 45.86 -20.82 -0.94
N GLU A 35 45.56 -20.72 0.36
CA GLU A 35 46.56 -20.66 1.44
C GLU A 35 46.26 -21.70 2.53
N ARG A 36 46.82 -22.90 2.39
CA ARG A 36 46.84 -23.90 3.46
C ARG A 36 47.78 -23.43 4.58
N GLY A 37 47.23 -22.67 5.53
CA GLY A 37 47.93 -22.16 6.71
C GLY A 37 47.07 -22.19 7.98
N ASN A 38 47.12 -23.34 8.67
CA ASN A 38 46.76 -23.62 10.06
C ASN A 38 46.27 -22.44 10.94
N ARG A 39 44.93 -22.25 11.09
CA ARG A 39 44.32 -21.56 12.24
C ARG A 39 43.05 -22.31 12.70
N GLY A 40 43.17 -22.99 13.83
CA GLY A 40 42.14 -23.84 14.46
C GLY A 40 41.07 -23.06 15.23
N GLY A 41 40.20 -22.35 14.52
CA GLY A 41 38.90 -21.92 15.04
C GLY A 41 37.79 -22.53 14.18
N LYS A 42 36.82 -23.25 14.77
CA LYS A 42 35.61 -23.66 14.06
C LYS A 42 34.80 -22.40 13.72
N GLN A 43 35.09 -21.80 12.57
CA GLN A 43 34.27 -20.74 12.00
C GLN A 43 32.98 -21.35 11.46
N ALA A 44 31.84 -20.72 11.77
CA ALA A 44 30.54 -21.15 11.27
C ALA A 44 30.58 -21.18 9.73
N LYS A 45 30.05 -22.25 9.13
CA LYS A 45 29.84 -22.27 7.68
C LYS A 45 28.80 -21.20 7.34
N ALA A 46 29.04 -20.44 6.29
CA ALA A 46 28.07 -19.50 5.72
C ALA A 46 26.72 -20.21 5.55
N GLU A 47 25.64 -19.55 5.99
CA GLU A 47 24.29 -20.08 5.91
C GLU A 47 23.87 -20.26 4.45
N VAL A 48 23.29 -21.42 4.12
CA VAL A 48 22.76 -21.70 2.78
C VAL A 48 21.35 -21.11 2.70
N LEU A 49 21.22 -19.95 2.04
CA LEU A 49 19.95 -19.21 1.99
C LEU A 49 18.95 -19.82 1.00
N PHE A 50 19.45 -20.56 0.00
CA PHE A 50 18.66 -21.15 -1.08
C PHE A 50 18.96 -22.66 -1.23
N PRO A 51 18.60 -23.49 -0.24
CA PRO A 51 18.96 -24.92 -0.23
C PRO A 51 18.28 -25.73 -1.33
N ASN A 52 17.18 -25.23 -1.90
CA ASN A 52 16.39 -25.90 -2.95
C ASN A 52 16.66 -25.35 -4.36
N ALA A 53 17.70 -24.51 -4.51
CA ALA A 53 18.01 -23.90 -5.79
C ALA A 53 18.39 -24.93 -6.87
N THR A 54 17.94 -24.70 -8.10
CA THR A 54 18.24 -25.56 -9.26
C THR A 54 19.41 -25.06 -10.10
N ARG A 55 19.91 -23.85 -9.84
CA ARG A 55 21.08 -23.27 -10.53
C ARG A 55 22.37 -23.98 -10.08
N GLU A 56 23.16 -24.45 -11.04
CA GLU A 56 24.51 -24.95 -10.78
C GLU A 56 25.45 -23.77 -10.45
N GLU A 57 26.15 -23.86 -9.31
CA GLU A 57 27.07 -22.80 -8.91
C GLU A 57 28.33 -22.76 -9.80
N PRO A 58 28.80 -21.56 -10.17
CA PRO A 58 30.09 -21.39 -10.81
C PRO A 58 31.22 -21.95 -9.95
N LYS A 59 32.11 -22.71 -10.58
CA LYS A 59 33.32 -23.25 -9.93
C LYS A 59 34.42 -22.22 -9.79
N GLU A 60 34.39 -21.17 -10.61
CA GLU A 60 35.37 -20.09 -10.58
C GLU A 60 35.32 -19.32 -9.25
N LYS A 61 36.49 -19.02 -8.69
CA LYS A 61 36.67 -18.32 -7.41
C LYS A 61 37.50 -17.06 -7.61
N ALA A 62 37.67 -16.28 -6.54
CA ALA A 62 38.48 -15.07 -6.51
C ALA A 62 39.87 -15.30 -7.13
N SER A 63 40.29 -14.43 -8.04
CA SER A 63 41.62 -14.52 -8.61
C SER A 63 42.69 -14.02 -7.64
N SER A 64 43.81 -14.73 -7.56
CA SER A 64 44.95 -14.32 -6.72
C SER A 64 45.52 -12.95 -7.11
N LYS A 65 45.41 -12.59 -8.39
CA LYS A 65 45.84 -11.29 -8.92
C LYS A 65 44.96 -10.14 -8.43
N MET A 66 43.69 -10.39 -8.13
CA MET A 66 42.75 -9.37 -7.67
C MET A 66 42.56 -9.35 -6.15
N SER A 67 43.17 -10.27 -5.38
CA SER A 67 42.98 -10.40 -3.92
C SER A 67 43.06 -9.07 -3.15
N SER A 68 44.09 -8.25 -3.41
CA SER A 68 44.27 -6.96 -2.72
C SER A 68 43.18 -5.95 -3.09
N LYS A 69 42.76 -5.90 -4.36
CA LYS A 69 41.68 -5.00 -4.80
C LYS A 69 40.33 -5.43 -4.28
N LEU A 70 40.04 -6.74 -4.26
CA LEU A 70 38.80 -7.29 -3.71
C LEU A 70 38.70 -7.05 -2.20
N GLN A 71 39.80 -7.22 -1.47
CA GLN A 71 39.84 -6.88 -0.04
C GLN A 71 39.55 -5.39 0.18
N LYS A 72 40.22 -4.51 -0.57
CA LYS A 72 39.99 -3.05 -0.50
C LYS A 72 38.54 -2.67 -0.84
N LEU A 73 37.95 -3.33 -1.84
CA LEU A 73 36.55 -3.13 -2.21
C LEU A 73 35.62 -3.45 -1.04
N ILE A 74 35.82 -4.61 -0.40
CA ILE A 74 35.03 -5.08 0.74
C ILE A 74 35.22 -4.14 1.95
N ASP A 75 36.45 -3.76 2.25
CA ASP A 75 36.77 -2.87 3.36
C ASP A 75 36.11 -1.50 3.17
N ASN A 76 36.22 -0.91 1.97
CA ASN A 76 35.55 0.34 1.65
C ASN A 76 34.02 0.24 1.84
N TYR A 77 33.40 -0.85 1.39
CA TYR A 77 31.96 -1.04 1.52
C TYR A 77 31.55 -1.17 3.00
N ASN A 78 32.26 -1.98 3.77
CA ASN A 78 32.00 -2.18 5.20
C ASN A 78 32.21 -0.90 6.02
N ASP A 79 33.20 -0.09 5.65
CA ASP A 79 33.46 1.23 6.22
C ASP A 79 32.48 2.31 5.72
N GLN A 80 31.48 1.95 4.89
CA GLN A 80 30.49 2.85 4.29
C GLN A 80 31.12 3.95 3.41
N LYS A 81 32.32 3.71 2.89
CA LYS A 81 33.03 4.56 1.92
C LYS A 81 32.50 4.25 0.51
N PHE A 82 31.24 4.61 0.26
CA PHE A 82 30.54 4.23 -0.97
C PHE A 82 31.15 4.82 -2.24
N PRO A 83 31.58 6.09 -2.31
CA PRO A 83 32.28 6.62 -3.48
C PRO A 83 33.57 5.85 -3.81
N GLU A 84 34.35 5.50 -2.79
CA GLU A 84 35.58 4.72 -2.93
C GLU A 84 35.30 3.26 -3.28
N THR A 85 34.19 2.71 -2.82
CA THR A 85 33.69 1.38 -3.22
C THR A 85 33.39 1.37 -4.72
N LEU A 86 32.65 2.37 -5.21
CA LEU A 86 32.32 2.52 -6.64
C LEU A 86 33.58 2.69 -7.49
N GLN A 87 34.55 3.47 -7.03
CA GLN A 87 35.84 3.63 -7.72
C GLN A 87 36.58 2.30 -7.86
N VAL A 88 36.78 1.57 -6.74
CA VAL A 88 37.50 0.29 -6.75
C VAL A 88 36.75 -0.76 -7.56
N ALA A 89 35.42 -0.78 -7.50
CA ALA A 89 34.61 -1.67 -8.32
C ALA A 89 34.82 -1.41 -9.82
N GLY A 90 34.82 -0.14 -10.25
CA GLY A 90 35.12 0.24 -11.63
C GLY A 90 36.50 -0.23 -12.10
N GLU A 91 37.52 -0.13 -11.23
CA GLU A 91 38.85 -0.66 -11.52
C GLU A 91 38.87 -2.18 -11.71
N ILE A 92 38.12 -2.94 -10.91
CA ILE A 92 38.04 -4.40 -11.03
C ILE A 92 37.28 -4.79 -12.30
N LEU A 93 36.16 -4.13 -12.58
CA LEU A 93 35.32 -4.37 -13.76
C LEU A 93 36.06 -4.13 -15.07
N GLY A 94 36.87 -3.06 -15.13
CA GLY A 94 37.66 -2.70 -16.33
C GLY A 94 38.99 -3.44 -16.48
N ASN A 95 39.40 -4.25 -15.51
CA ASN A 95 40.69 -4.93 -15.55
C ASN A 95 40.61 -6.26 -16.31
N SER A 96 41.47 -6.44 -17.31
CA SER A 96 41.56 -7.65 -18.12
C SER A 96 42.03 -8.89 -17.35
N ALA A 97 42.66 -8.70 -16.19
CA ALA A 97 43.07 -9.78 -15.30
C ALA A 97 41.95 -10.28 -14.37
N SER A 98 40.84 -9.55 -14.26
CA SER A 98 39.70 -9.94 -13.43
C SER A 98 38.88 -11.04 -14.12
N ASN A 99 38.56 -12.10 -13.39
CA ASN A 99 37.68 -13.16 -13.88
C ASN A 99 36.20 -12.84 -13.62
N ASN A 100 35.29 -13.77 -13.96
CA ASN A 100 33.86 -13.50 -13.83
C ASN A 100 33.44 -13.41 -12.36
N TYR A 101 34.06 -14.19 -11.46
CA TYR A 101 33.82 -14.05 -10.01
C TYR A 101 34.20 -12.65 -9.52
N ASP A 102 35.42 -12.20 -9.81
CA ASP A 102 35.93 -10.91 -9.34
C ASP A 102 35.04 -9.76 -9.81
N LYS A 103 34.66 -9.78 -11.09
CA LYS A 103 33.78 -8.79 -11.70
C LYS A 103 32.37 -8.85 -11.14
N SER A 104 31.83 -10.04 -10.87
CA SER A 104 30.48 -10.18 -10.32
C SER A 104 30.41 -9.66 -8.90
N LEU A 105 31.42 -9.94 -8.07
CA LEU A 105 31.52 -9.39 -6.72
C LEU A 105 31.67 -7.87 -6.73
N ALA A 106 32.51 -7.34 -7.63
CA ALA A 106 32.65 -5.90 -7.82
C ALA A 106 31.33 -5.24 -8.22
N ALA A 107 30.60 -5.79 -9.20
CA ALA A 107 29.30 -5.30 -9.61
C ALA A 107 28.26 -5.41 -8.47
N GLN A 108 28.25 -6.50 -7.70
CA GLN A 108 27.33 -6.66 -6.57
C GLN A 108 27.54 -5.57 -5.50
N LEU A 109 28.78 -5.31 -5.10
CA LEU A 109 29.08 -4.26 -4.10
C LEU A 109 28.89 -2.85 -4.68
N ALA A 110 29.20 -2.63 -5.96
CA ALA A 110 28.90 -1.37 -6.64
C ALA A 110 27.40 -1.08 -6.69
N SER A 111 26.56 -2.09 -6.91
CA SER A 111 25.11 -1.92 -6.85
C SER A 111 24.66 -1.42 -5.48
N GLN A 112 25.12 -2.07 -4.43
CA GLN A 112 24.74 -1.71 -3.07
C GLN A 112 25.24 -0.31 -2.69
N ALA A 113 26.48 0.02 -3.04
CA ALA A 113 27.04 1.36 -2.85
C ALA A 113 26.24 2.42 -3.63
N ALA A 114 25.90 2.16 -4.90
CA ALA A 114 25.10 3.07 -5.72
C ALA A 114 23.72 3.33 -5.09
N TYR A 115 23.05 2.27 -4.61
CA TYR A 115 21.77 2.39 -3.92
C TYR A 115 21.87 3.24 -2.64
N GLN A 116 22.94 3.08 -1.86
CA GLN A 116 23.18 3.87 -0.64
C GLN A 116 23.50 5.34 -0.93
N THR A 117 23.95 5.66 -2.15
CA THR A 117 24.17 7.03 -2.62
C THR A 117 23.02 7.57 -3.47
N ASP A 118 21.81 7.00 -3.33
CA ASP A 118 20.59 7.37 -4.06
C ASP A 118 20.69 7.24 -5.61
N ASP A 119 21.67 6.49 -6.12
CA ASP A 119 21.81 6.15 -7.55
C ASP A 119 21.13 4.82 -7.86
N THR A 120 19.79 4.80 -7.80
CA THR A 120 18.98 3.60 -8.09
C THR A 120 19.22 3.09 -9.52
N ALA A 121 19.40 3.98 -10.49
CA ALA A 121 19.66 3.62 -11.88
C ALA A 121 21.01 2.91 -12.03
N GLY A 122 22.06 3.41 -11.37
CA GLY A 122 23.36 2.76 -11.27
C GLY A 122 23.28 1.41 -10.57
N ALA A 123 22.51 1.31 -9.48
CA ALA A 123 22.30 0.05 -8.77
C ALA A 123 21.70 -1.03 -9.68
N ILE A 124 20.61 -0.70 -10.40
CA ILE A 124 19.97 -1.60 -11.38
C ILE A 124 20.98 -2.03 -12.47
N ARG A 125 21.78 -1.09 -13.00
CA ARG A 125 22.79 -1.40 -14.01
C ARG A 125 23.83 -2.40 -13.50
N TYR A 126 24.36 -2.19 -12.29
CA TYR A 126 25.35 -3.07 -11.70
C TYR A 126 24.77 -4.45 -11.34
N LEU A 127 23.52 -4.54 -10.89
CA LEU A 127 22.86 -5.85 -10.66
C LEU A 127 22.73 -6.65 -11.94
N LYS A 128 22.28 -6.01 -13.04
CA LYS A 128 22.23 -6.66 -14.35
C LYS A 128 23.61 -7.17 -14.77
N GLN A 129 24.64 -6.34 -14.61
CA GLN A 129 26.02 -6.75 -14.90
C GLN A 129 26.50 -7.93 -14.04
N ALA A 130 26.23 -7.94 -12.74
CA ALA A 130 26.58 -9.05 -11.85
C ALA A 130 25.90 -10.37 -12.26
N LEU A 131 24.63 -10.29 -12.66
CA LEU A 131 23.85 -11.44 -13.10
C LEU A 131 24.30 -11.96 -14.48
N GLU A 132 24.65 -11.07 -15.41
CA GLU A 132 25.19 -11.42 -16.73
C GLU A 132 26.55 -12.11 -16.64
N LEU A 133 27.42 -11.64 -15.74
CA LEU A 133 28.73 -12.24 -15.50
C LEU A 133 28.64 -13.64 -14.87
N ASN A 134 27.53 -13.92 -14.18
CA ASN A 134 27.21 -15.22 -13.59
C ASN A 134 28.35 -15.79 -12.72
N GLY A 135 29.10 -14.94 -12.02
CA GLY A 135 30.25 -15.36 -11.20
C GLY A 135 29.94 -15.57 -9.72
N LEU A 136 28.76 -15.15 -9.24
CA LEU A 136 28.35 -15.32 -7.85
C LEU A 136 27.90 -16.76 -7.55
N ASP A 137 28.04 -17.17 -6.28
CA ASP A 137 27.39 -18.35 -5.73
C ASP A 137 25.86 -18.19 -5.69
N ASN A 138 25.12 -19.23 -5.30
CA ASN A 138 23.65 -19.15 -5.32
C ASN A 138 23.11 -18.11 -4.33
N ASN A 139 23.77 -17.92 -3.19
CA ASN A 139 23.38 -16.88 -2.24
C ASN A 139 23.45 -15.48 -2.87
N GLY A 140 24.62 -15.10 -3.40
CA GLY A 140 24.81 -13.79 -4.02
C GLY A 140 23.99 -13.60 -5.29
N HIS A 141 23.88 -14.65 -6.13
CA HIS A 141 23.12 -14.60 -7.37
C HIS A 141 21.63 -14.32 -7.12
N PHE A 142 20.99 -15.10 -6.25
CA PHE A 142 19.56 -14.95 -5.99
C PHE A 142 19.24 -13.71 -5.16
N GLN A 143 20.12 -13.29 -4.25
CA GLN A 143 19.99 -11.98 -3.59
C GLN A 143 20.06 -10.82 -4.60
N ALA A 144 20.98 -10.88 -5.57
CA ALA A 144 21.07 -9.87 -6.63
C ALA A 144 19.82 -9.86 -7.53
N MET A 145 19.27 -11.02 -7.87
CA MET A 145 18.00 -11.10 -8.61
C MET A 145 16.83 -10.51 -7.83
N LEU A 146 16.71 -10.84 -6.54
CA LEU A 146 15.64 -10.33 -5.69
C LEU A 146 15.74 -8.80 -5.55
N MET A 147 16.94 -8.27 -5.30
CA MET A 147 17.19 -6.82 -5.23
C MET A 147 16.87 -6.15 -6.58
N LEU A 148 17.27 -6.75 -7.70
CA LEU A 148 16.97 -6.21 -9.03
C LEU A 148 15.47 -6.14 -9.26
N GLY A 149 14.74 -7.23 -9.00
CA GLY A 149 13.28 -7.25 -9.12
C GLY A 149 12.62 -6.17 -8.27
N GLN A 150 13.04 -6.02 -7.01
CA GLN A 150 12.50 -4.99 -6.12
C GLN A 150 12.78 -3.56 -6.62
N LEU A 151 14.02 -3.25 -7.02
CA LEU A 151 14.34 -1.91 -7.53
C LEU A 151 13.60 -1.61 -8.84
N GLN A 152 13.37 -2.62 -9.69
CA GLN A 152 12.53 -2.47 -10.87
C GLN A 152 11.08 -2.12 -10.50
N LEU A 153 10.50 -2.79 -9.49
CA LEU A 153 9.17 -2.43 -8.98
C LEU A 153 9.13 -1.02 -8.37
N GLN A 154 10.23 -0.55 -7.76
CA GLN A 154 10.33 0.78 -7.18
C GLN A 154 10.32 1.89 -8.23
N GLU A 155 10.98 1.65 -9.37
CA GLU A 155 11.14 2.60 -10.47
C GLU A 155 10.02 2.45 -11.52
N ASP A 156 8.86 1.91 -11.11
CA ASP A 156 7.68 1.67 -11.97
C ASP A 156 7.97 0.78 -13.20
N GLN A 157 9.07 0.03 -13.21
CA GLN A 157 9.41 -1.01 -14.21
C GLN A 157 8.75 -2.34 -13.83
N THR A 158 7.44 -2.31 -13.58
CA THR A 158 6.71 -3.43 -12.95
C THR A 158 6.74 -4.69 -13.80
N ALA A 159 6.64 -4.56 -15.13
CA ALA A 159 6.67 -5.71 -16.04
C ALA A 159 8.04 -6.41 -16.02
N GLU A 160 9.13 -5.64 -16.10
CA GLU A 160 10.50 -6.15 -16.04
C GLU A 160 10.82 -6.74 -14.66
N GLY A 161 10.38 -6.06 -13.59
CA GLY A 161 10.52 -6.53 -12.22
C GLY A 161 9.84 -7.88 -12.01
N LEU A 162 8.63 -8.06 -12.55
CA LEU A 162 7.93 -9.34 -12.49
C LEU A 162 8.67 -10.45 -13.26
N VAL A 163 9.21 -10.16 -14.44
CA VAL A 163 10.03 -11.14 -15.19
C VAL A 163 11.24 -11.58 -14.37
N THR A 164 11.93 -10.64 -13.72
CA THR A 164 13.07 -10.94 -12.82
C THR A 164 12.63 -11.81 -11.65
N LEU A 165 11.51 -11.47 -10.99
CA LEU A 165 10.96 -12.22 -9.86
C LEU A 165 10.50 -13.64 -10.28
N ASP A 166 9.87 -13.78 -11.44
CA ASP A 166 9.45 -15.08 -11.97
C ASP A 166 10.65 -16.01 -12.18
N LYS A 167 11.74 -15.50 -12.78
CA LYS A 167 12.99 -16.25 -12.92
C LYS A 167 13.59 -16.59 -11.55
N TYR A 168 13.62 -15.63 -10.63
CA TYR A 168 14.10 -15.84 -9.27
C TYR A 168 13.37 -16.98 -8.57
N PHE A 169 12.03 -17.00 -8.59
CA PHE A 169 11.24 -18.08 -7.96
C PHE A 169 11.41 -19.41 -8.69
N ALA A 170 11.50 -19.40 -10.02
CA ALA A 170 11.68 -20.60 -10.80
C ALA A 170 13.00 -21.32 -10.48
N GLU A 171 14.08 -20.57 -10.24
CA GLU A 171 15.42 -21.12 -10.03
C GLU A 171 15.78 -21.28 -8.55
N SER A 172 15.42 -20.33 -7.68
CA SER A 172 15.73 -20.40 -6.24
C SER A 172 14.84 -21.36 -5.47
N LYS A 173 13.62 -21.62 -6.00
CA LYS A 173 12.53 -22.34 -5.31
C LYS A 173 12.18 -21.73 -3.95
N SER A 174 12.41 -20.44 -3.77
CA SER A 174 12.06 -19.76 -2.53
C SER A 174 10.54 -19.79 -2.29
N THR A 175 10.16 -19.98 -1.03
CA THR A 175 8.77 -19.92 -0.56
C THR A 175 8.61 -18.89 0.56
N LYS A 176 9.57 -17.96 0.71
CA LYS A 176 9.54 -16.97 1.78
C LYS A 176 8.35 -16.03 1.57
N PRO A 177 7.48 -15.81 2.60
CA PRO A 177 6.27 -15.01 2.48
C PRO A 177 6.50 -13.62 1.89
N GLU A 178 7.48 -12.89 2.38
CA GLU A 178 7.76 -11.51 1.98
C GLU A 178 8.12 -11.37 0.49
N GLU A 179 8.84 -12.36 -0.04
CA GLU A 179 9.24 -12.38 -1.44
C GLU A 179 8.02 -12.70 -2.33
N LEU A 180 7.17 -13.64 -1.90
CA LEU A 180 5.93 -13.96 -2.60
C LEU A 180 4.98 -12.76 -2.61
N ILE A 181 4.93 -11.97 -1.54
CA ILE A 181 4.18 -10.71 -1.51
C ILE A 181 4.70 -9.70 -2.53
N ALA A 182 6.02 -9.58 -2.71
CA ALA A 182 6.57 -8.69 -3.74
C ALA A 182 6.10 -9.10 -5.15
N LYS A 183 6.10 -10.40 -5.45
CA LYS A 183 5.54 -10.92 -6.71
C LYS A 183 4.03 -10.69 -6.82
N GLY A 184 3.28 -10.97 -5.76
CA GLY A 184 1.83 -10.73 -5.72
C GLY A 184 1.46 -9.26 -5.93
N GLN A 185 2.25 -8.33 -5.36
CA GLN A 185 2.08 -6.89 -5.57
C GLN A 185 2.38 -6.49 -7.02
N ALA A 186 3.45 -7.03 -7.63
CA ALA A 186 3.77 -6.78 -9.03
C ALA A 186 2.64 -7.25 -9.96
N LEU A 187 2.10 -8.45 -9.71
CA LEU A 187 0.95 -8.99 -10.44
C LEU A 187 -0.30 -8.11 -10.28
N TYR A 188 -0.58 -7.65 -9.06
CA TYR A 188 -1.70 -6.74 -8.79
C TYR A 188 -1.55 -5.40 -9.51
N GLN A 189 -0.36 -4.81 -9.52
CA GLN A 189 -0.08 -3.54 -10.23
C GLN A 189 -0.24 -3.65 -11.75
N LEU A 190 0.02 -4.83 -12.32
CA LEU A 190 -0.20 -5.13 -13.73
C LEU A 190 -1.65 -5.57 -14.04
N GLU A 191 -2.56 -5.45 -13.07
CA GLU A 191 -3.95 -5.90 -13.16
C GLU A 191 -4.12 -7.39 -13.45
N ARG A 192 -3.06 -8.19 -13.20
CA ARG A 192 -3.03 -9.65 -13.34
C ARG A 192 -3.58 -10.31 -12.08
N TYR A 193 -4.79 -9.93 -11.68
CA TYR A 193 -5.38 -10.29 -10.38
C TYR A 193 -5.53 -11.81 -10.18
N GLN A 194 -5.97 -12.53 -11.22
CA GLN A 194 -6.13 -13.99 -11.16
C GLN A 194 -4.82 -14.73 -10.88
N GLU A 195 -3.68 -14.19 -11.33
CA GLU A 195 -2.37 -14.75 -11.05
C GLU A 195 -1.83 -14.29 -9.68
N ALA A 196 -2.19 -13.08 -9.23
CA ALA A 196 -1.79 -12.55 -7.93
C ALA A 196 -2.39 -13.37 -6.78
N ILE A 197 -3.67 -13.75 -6.87
CA ILE A 197 -4.43 -14.45 -5.83
C ILE A 197 -3.70 -15.70 -5.29
N PRO A 198 -3.33 -16.71 -6.11
CA PRO A 198 -2.67 -17.91 -5.60
C PRO A 198 -1.30 -17.62 -4.98
N VAL A 199 -0.56 -16.64 -5.50
CA VAL A 199 0.75 -16.24 -4.94
C VAL A 199 0.58 -15.58 -3.57
N LEU A 200 -0.42 -14.70 -3.43
CA LEU A 200 -0.73 -14.04 -2.16
C LEU A 200 -1.27 -15.03 -1.11
N GLN A 201 -2.12 -15.97 -1.52
CA GLN A 201 -2.58 -17.06 -0.65
C GLN A 201 -1.41 -17.92 -0.15
N GLN A 202 -0.46 -18.27 -1.04
CA GLN A 202 0.74 -19.00 -0.66
C GLN A 202 1.59 -18.21 0.35
N ALA A 203 1.77 -16.91 0.14
CA ALA A 203 2.51 -16.06 1.06
C ALA A 203 1.89 -16.01 2.46
N ILE A 204 0.56 -15.84 2.53
CA ILE A 204 -0.19 -15.79 3.78
C ILE A 204 -0.13 -17.14 4.50
N ALA A 205 -0.28 -18.26 3.77
CA ALA A 205 -0.23 -19.60 4.34
C ALA A 205 1.16 -20.00 4.84
N ALA A 206 2.23 -19.51 4.21
CA ALA A 206 3.61 -19.77 4.59
C ALA A 206 4.07 -18.94 5.82
N SER A 207 3.26 -17.99 6.28
CA SER A 207 3.59 -17.13 7.41
C SER A 207 2.84 -17.55 8.67
N PRO A 208 3.54 -17.80 9.80
CA PRO A 208 2.88 -18.02 11.09
C PRO A 208 2.06 -16.81 11.56
N GLU A 209 2.52 -15.60 11.21
CA GLU A 209 1.91 -14.32 11.58
C GLU A 209 1.83 -13.42 10.33
N PRO A 210 0.87 -13.67 9.42
CA PRO A 210 0.74 -12.89 8.19
C PRO A 210 0.38 -11.45 8.53
N LYS A 211 1.08 -10.51 7.89
CA LYS A 211 0.85 -9.07 8.09
C LYS A 211 -0.53 -8.66 7.56
N ASP A 212 -1.22 -7.77 8.27
CA ASP A 212 -2.56 -7.31 7.86
C ASP A 212 -2.62 -6.81 6.41
N ASN A 213 -1.58 -6.09 5.97
CA ASN A 213 -1.54 -5.50 4.63
C ASN A 213 -1.47 -6.57 3.53
N TRP A 214 -0.99 -7.78 3.83
CA TRP A 214 -0.99 -8.90 2.88
C TRP A 214 -2.40 -9.41 2.63
N ASN A 215 -3.18 -9.55 3.71
CA ASN A 215 -4.60 -9.89 3.60
C ASN A 215 -5.40 -8.80 2.89
N GLN A 216 -5.09 -7.52 3.13
CA GLN A 216 -5.71 -6.41 2.40
C GLN A 216 -5.39 -6.48 0.90
N LEU A 217 -4.15 -6.80 0.53
CA LEU A 217 -3.76 -6.98 -0.87
C LEU A 217 -4.49 -8.18 -1.51
N LEU A 218 -4.62 -9.30 -0.79
CA LEU A 218 -5.40 -10.45 -1.26
C LEU A 218 -6.88 -10.09 -1.47
N MET A 219 -7.52 -9.45 -0.48
CA MET A 219 -8.92 -9.01 -0.62
C MET A 219 -9.11 -8.03 -1.78
N ALA A 220 -8.17 -7.11 -1.98
CA ALA A 220 -8.20 -6.21 -3.13
C ALA A 220 -8.09 -6.99 -4.45
N ALA A 221 -7.13 -7.92 -4.56
CA ALA A 221 -6.97 -8.76 -5.75
C ALA A 221 -8.23 -9.58 -6.04
N LEU A 222 -8.85 -10.16 -5.02
CA LEU A 222 -10.11 -10.90 -5.13
C LEU A 222 -11.26 -10.00 -5.61
N SER A 223 -11.41 -8.80 -5.04
CA SER A 223 -12.45 -7.84 -5.46
C SER A 223 -12.28 -7.40 -6.92
N GLU A 224 -11.07 -7.02 -7.32
CA GLU A 224 -10.79 -6.56 -8.70
C GLU A 224 -10.89 -7.72 -9.72
N ALA A 225 -10.66 -8.97 -9.28
CA ALA A 225 -10.92 -10.18 -10.06
C ALA A 225 -12.41 -10.55 -10.17
N GLY A 226 -13.32 -9.77 -9.58
CA GLY A 226 -14.76 -10.07 -9.52
C GLY A 226 -15.14 -11.17 -8.53
N GLN A 227 -14.21 -11.61 -7.69
CA GLN A 227 -14.39 -12.63 -6.66
C GLN A 227 -14.76 -12.02 -5.30
N THR A 228 -15.68 -11.03 -5.30
CA THR A 228 -16.10 -10.30 -4.10
C THR A 228 -16.59 -11.21 -2.97
N GLY A 229 -17.21 -12.35 -3.30
CA GLY A 229 -17.63 -13.34 -2.32
C GLY A 229 -16.46 -14.00 -1.56
N GLU A 230 -15.33 -14.23 -2.21
CA GLU A 230 -14.13 -14.75 -1.54
C GLU A 230 -13.43 -13.66 -0.72
N ALA A 231 -13.33 -12.44 -1.26
CA ALA A 231 -12.82 -11.29 -0.52
C ALA A 231 -13.58 -11.08 0.79
N LEU A 232 -14.92 -11.20 0.73
CA LEU A 232 -15.78 -11.09 1.90
C LEU A 232 -15.54 -12.22 2.91
N LYS A 233 -15.43 -13.48 2.45
CA LYS A 233 -15.09 -14.61 3.34
C LYS A 233 -13.76 -14.40 4.05
N THR A 234 -12.75 -13.88 3.36
CA THR A 234 -11.46 -13.53 3.96
C THR A 234 -11.63 -12.44 5.03
N ALA A 235 -12.40 -11.38 4.75
CA ALA A 235 -12.68 -10.32 5.71
C ALA A 235 -13.42 -10.83 6.96
N GLU A 236 -14.43 -11.67 6.76
CA GLU A 236 -15.21 -12.29 7.84
C GLU A 236 -14.31 -13.15 8.74
N ALA A 237 -13.44 -13.97 8.15
CA ALA A 237 -12.50 -14.81 8.90
C ALA A 237 -11.51 -13.97 9.74
N LEU A 238 -10.96 -12.90 9.17
CA LEU A 238 -10.03 -12.01 9.86
C LEU A 238 -10.71 -11.25 11.00
N ALA A 239 -11.90 -10.72 10.75
CA ALA A 239 -12.70 -10.02 11.75
C ALA A 239 -13.16 -10.97 12.87
N ALA A 240 -13.44 -12.24 12.56
CA ALA A 240 -13.79 -13.26 13.56
C ALA A 240 -12.60 -13.64 14.44
N LYS A 241 -11.39 -13.73 13.88
CA LYS A 241 -10.16 -13.98 14.63
C LYS A 241 -9.82 -12.80 15.57
N ASN A 242 -10.10 -11.58 15.13
CA ASN A 242 -9.79 -10.35 15.86
C ASN A 242 -11.06 -9.49 16.09
N PRO A 243 -12.01 -9.93 16.94
CA PRO A 243 -13.33 -9.31 17.06
C PRO A 243 -13.34 -7.90 17.66
N ASN A 244 -12.24 -7.52 18.32
CA ASN A 244 -12.03 -6.22 18.94
C ASN A 244 -11.04 -5.33 18.16
N ASP A 245 -10.42 -5.86 17.09
CA ASP A 245 -9.51 -5.06 16.27
C ASP A 245 -10.32 -4.13 15.35
N LYS A 246 -10.28 -2.84 15.66
CA LYS A 246 -11.01 -1.80 14.92
C LYS A 246 -10.72 -1.86 13.42
N LYS A 247 -9.45 -2.08 13.04
CA LYS A 247 -9.02 -2.09 11.63
C LYS A 247 -9.63 -3.27 10.87
N ALA A 248 -9.63 -4.47 11.44
CA ALA A 248 -10.27 -5.65 10.86
C ALA A 248 -11.79 -5.46 10.72
N GLN A 249 -12.46 -4.89 11.73
CA GLN A 249 -13.89 -4.60 11.66
C GLN A 249 -14.21 -3.54 10.58
N LEU A 250 -13.43 -2.47 10.47
CA LEU A 250 -13.61 -1.47 9.41
C LEU A 250 -13.37 -2.05 8.01
N ASN A 251 -12.37 -2.93 7.85
CA ASN A 251 -12.17 -3.65 6.60
C ASN A 251 -13.37 -4.53 6.25
N LEU A 252 -13.96 -5.23 7.23
CA LEU A 252 -15.17 -6.02 7.04
C LEU A 252 -16.37 -5.15 6.62
N ALA A 253 -16.60 -4.02 7.30
CA ALA A 253 -17.65 -3.08 6.90
C ALA A 253 -17.46 -2.58 5.46
N ASN A 254 -16.23 -2.24 5.06
CA ASN A 254 -15.90 -1.85 3.69
C ASN A 254 -16.20 -2.98 2.67
N MET A 255 -15.86 -4.23 3.01
CA MET A 255 -16.15 -5.37 2.12
C MET A 255 -17.65 -5.63 2.01
N TYR A 256 -18.42 -5.49 3.09
CA TYR A 256 -19.88 -5.55 3.00
C TYR A 256 -20.45 -4.45 2.12
N MET A 257 -19.92 -3.22 2.19
CA MET A 257 -20.35 -2.14 1.28
C MET A 257 -20.03 -2.45 -0.19
N GLN A 258 -18.83 -2.98 -0.47
CA GLN A 258 -18.46 -3.39 -1.84
C GLN A 258 -19.34 -4.53 -2.37
N ALA A 259 -19.77 -5.43 -1.48
CA ALA A 259 -20.69 -6.52 -1.80
C ALA A 259 -22.18 -6.10 -1.81
N ASP A 260 -22.48 -4.81 -1.70
CA ASP A 260 -23.84 -4.24 -1.61
C ASP A 260 -24.67 -4.77 -0.41
N GLN A 261 -23.99 -5.23 0.65
CA GLN A 261 -24.60 -5.72 1.89
C GLN A 261 -24.68 -4.61 2.94
N MET A 262 -25.30 -3.48 2.59
CA MET A 262 -25.40 -2.27 3.43
C MET A 262 -25.89 -2.55 4.87
N PRO A 263 -26.91 -3.40 5.11
CA PRO A 263 -27.35 -3.70 6.48
C PRO A 263 -26.27 -4.37 7.35
N LYS A 264 -25.43 -5.23 6.75
CA LYS A 264 -24.33 -5.87 7.48
C LYS A 264 -23.17 -4.90 7.72
N ALA A 265 -22.88 -4.04 6.75
CA ALA A 265 -21.90 -2.97 6.93
C ALA A 265 -22.29 -2.05 8.10
N ALA A 266 -23.55 -1.60 8.13
CA ALA A 266 -24.10 -0.79 9.21
C ALA A 266 -23.97 -1.49 10.57
N ALA A 267 -24.34 -2.78 10.66
CA ALA A 267 -24.25 -3.54 11.92
C ALA A 267 -22.82 -3.61 12.49
N VAL A 268 -21.81 -3.80 11.62
CA VAL A 268 -20.40 -3.80 12.05
C VAL A 268 -19.97 -2.42 12.55
N MET A 269 -20.34 -1.37 11.82
CA MET A 269 -20.01 0.01 12.21
C MET A 269 -20.75 0.46 13.48
N ASP A 270 -22.00 0.04 13.68
CA ASP A 270 -22.75 0.29 14.90
C ASP A 270 -22.14 -0.41 16.11
N LYS A 271 -21.63 -1.64 15.93
CA LYS A 271 -20.86 -2.32 16.97
C LYS A 271 -19.64 -1.48 17.37
N LEU A 272 -18.86 -0.98 16.40
CA LEU A 272 -17.73 -0.09 16.65
C LEU A 272 -18.14 1.24 17.31
N ARG A 273 -19.29 1.81 16.94
CA ARG A 273 -19.84 3.03 17.54
C ARG A 273 -20.22 2.79 19.00
N SER A 274 -20.99 1.73 19.26
CA SER A 274 -21.47 1.37 20.59
C SER A 274 -20.35 1.00 21.57
N SER A 275 -19.25 0.43 21.07
CA SER A 275 -18.04 0.15 21.86
C SER A 275 -17.10 1.35 22.04
N GLY A 276 -17.44 2.52 21.49
CA GLY A 276 -16.60 3.72 21.56
C GLY A 276 -15.35 3.66 20.67
N GLN A 277 -15.26 2.69 19.76
CA GLN A 277 -14.13 2.53 18.84
C GLN A 277 -14.24 3.39 17.58
N LEU A 278 -15.43 3.92 17.26
CA LEU A 278 -15.61 4.92 16.22
C LEU A 278 -15.11 6.28 16.73
N THR A 279 -13.95 6.73 16.27
CA THR A 279 -13.21 7.88 16.84
C THR A 279 -12.79 8.91 15.81
N GLU A 280 -12.98 8.65 14.51
CA GLU A 280 -12.54 9.55 13.45
C GLU A 280 -13.71 10.12 12.63
N GLU A 281 -13.56 11.35 12.14
CA GLU A 281 -14.57 12.05 11.34
C GLU A 281 -15.03 11.21 10.13
N ARG A 282 -14.07 10.58 9.42
CA ARG A 282 -14.35 9.75 8.23
C ARG A 282 -15.24 8.55 8.55
N GLU A 283 -15.16 8.02 9.77
CA GLU A 283 -15.88 6.82 10.19
C GLU A 283 -17.35 7.15 10.49
N TYR A 284 -17.59 8.27 11.16
CA TYR A 284 -18.95 8.82 11.32
C TYR A 284 -19.56 9.17 9.97
N LYS A 285 -18.78 9.80 9.08
CA LYS A 285 -19.20 10.10 7.70
C LYS A 285 -19.60 8.87 6.92
N GLN A 286 -18.79 7.82 7.01
CA GLN A 286 -19.09 6.54 6.38
C GLN A 286 -20.37 5.92 6.95
N LEU A 287 -20.54 5.87 8.27
CA LEU A 287 -21.72 5.25 8.88
C LEU A 287 -23.01 5.99 8.52
N TYR A 288 -23.07 7.32 8.66
CA TYR A 288 -24.29 8.03 8.29
C TYR A 288 -24.54 7.97 6.78
N SER A 289 -23.50 7.84 5.95
CA SER A 289 -23.67 7.64 4.50
C SER A 289 -24.27 6.28 4.19
N ILE A 290 -23.91 5.22 4.91
CA ILE A 290 -24.58 3.91 4.78
C ILE A 290 -26.07 4.06 5.08
N TYR A 291 -26.43 4.76 6.16
CA TYR A 291 -27.83 5.03 6.50
C TYR A 291 -28.54 5.92 5.48
N ALA A 292 -27.92 6.99 5.01
CA ALA A 292 -28.52 7.89 4.03
C ALA A 292 -28.82 7.21 2.67
N ASN A 293 -28.12 6.11 2.36
CA ASN A 293 -28.35 5.30 1.17
C ASN A 293 -29.19 4.04 1.44
N THR A 294 -29.74 3.89 2.65
CA THR A 294 -30.60 2.77 3.02
C THR A 294 -32.01 3.28 3.29
N GLU A 295 -33.02 2.63 2.73
CA GLU A 295 -34.42 3.07 2.90
C GLU A 295 -34.86 3.08 4.37
N ASN A 296 -35.62 4.11 4.76
CA ASN A 296 -36.22 4.27 6.09
C ASN A 296 -35.19 4.36 7.24
N LYS A 297 -34.05 5.01 6.99
CA LYS A 297 -32.94 5.16 7.94
C LYS A 297 -32.63 6.60 8.33
N GLU A 298 -33.56 7.52 8.09
CA GLU A 298 -33.42 8.94 8.38
C GLU A 298 -33.12 9.20 9.87
N LYS A 299 -33.79 8.47 10.76
CA LYS A 299 -33.56 8.57 12.22
C LYS A 299 -32.15 8.14 12.61
N ASP A 300 -31.60 7.12 11.94
CA ASP A 300 -30.25 6.62 12.19
C ASP A 300 -29.19 7.62 11.67
N VAL A 301 -29.42 8.25 10.51
CA VAL A 301 -28.58 9.37 10.01
C VAL A 301 -28.52 10.50 11.05
N ILE A 302 -29.69 10.95 11.51
CA ILE A 302 -29.80 12.04 12.50
C ILE A 302 -29.07 11.67 13.79
N ALA A 303 -29.28 10.45 14.30
CA ALA A 303 -28.64 9.99 15.53
C ALA A 303 -27.11 9.97 15.43
N VAL A 304 -26.56 9.39 14.35
CA VAL A 304 -25.11 9.29 14.15
C VAL A 304 -24.47 10.66 13.98
N ILE A 305 -25.08 11.55 13.20
CA ILE A 305 -24.56 12.91 13.00
C ILE A 305 -24.56 13.69 14.33
N ASN A 306 -25.69 13.69 15.05
CA ASN A 306 -25.81 14.43 16.29
C ASN A 306 -24.84 13.91 17.37
N GLU A 307 -24.69 12.59 17.48
CA GLU A 307 -23.70 11.99 18.37
C GLU A 307 -22.27 12.41 18.00
N GLY A 308 -21.91 12.32 16.72
CA GLY A 308 -20.57 12.70 16.23
C GLY A 308 -20.25 14.17 16.49
N MET A 309 -21.23 15.05 16.30
CA MET A 309 -21.10 16.49 16.60
C MET A 309 -21.01 16.76 18.10
N GLN A 310 -21.84 16.10 18.91
CA GLN A 310 -21.82 16.23 20.37
C GLN A 310 -20.48 15.79 20.97
N LYS A 311 -19.88 14.72 20.42
CA LYS A 311 -18.54 14.25 20.80
C LYS A 311 -17.40 15.11 20.25
N GLY A 312 -17.69 16.09 19.38
CA GLY A 312 -16.68 16.91 18.70
C GLY A 312 -15.85 16.15 17.65
N ILE A 313 -16.27 14.94 17.26
CA ILE A 313 -15.59 14.12 16.26
C ILE A 313 -16.00 14.56 14.84
N LEU A 314 -17.29 14.84 14.65
CA LEU A 314 -17.84 15.24 13.36
C LEU A 314 -17.93 16.76 13.29
N LYS A 315 -17.24 17.35 12.31
CA LYS A 315 -17.27 18.79 12.08
C LYS A 315 -18.59 19.21 11.43
N PRO A 316 -19.21 20.32 11.87
CA PRO A 316 -20.42 20.87 11.27
C PRO A 316 -20.12 21.55 9.92
N ASP A 317 -19.84 20.75 8.89
CA ASP A 317 -19.61 21.24 7.54
C ASP A 317 -20.89 21.20 6.68
N TYR A 318 -20.75 21.63 5.42
CA TYR A 318 -21.84 21.63 4.45
C TYR A 318 -22.52 20.26 4.30
N GLN A 319 -21.73 19.19 4.16
CA GLN A 319 -22.26 17.84 3.91
C GLN A 319 -23.04 17.33 5.11
N VAL A 320 -22.54 17.58 6.31
CA VAL A 320 -23.18 17.20 7.57
C VAL A 320 -24.53 17.90 7.73
N TYR A 321 -24.59 19.22 7.53
CA TYR A 321 -25.85 19.95 7.62
C TYR A 321 -26.84 19.58 6.50
N LEU A 322 -26.36 19.31 5.28
CA LEU A 322 -27.21 18.88 4.19
C LEU A 322 -27.85 17.50 4.49
N ALA A 323 -27.06 16.55 4.99
CA ALA A 323 -27.55 15.23 5.37
C ALA A 323 -28.58 15.30 6.51
N LEU A 324 -28.36 16.16 7.52
CA LEU A 324 -29.35 16.44 8.56
C LEU A 324 -30.63 17.03 7.98
N ALA A 325 -30.51 18.06 7.13
CA ALA A 325 -31.67 18.74 6.57
C ALA A 325 -32.56 17.78 5.77
N GLN A 326 -31.95 16.94 4.92
CA GLN A 326 -32.65 15.92 4.16
C GLN A 326 -33.29 14.87 5.08
N SER A 327 -32.55 14.37 6.07
CA SER A 327 -33.06 13.33 6.97
C SER A 327 -34.20 13.84 7.86
N TYR A 328 -34.09 15.07 8.36
CA TYR A 328 -35.19 15.71 9.09
C TYR A 328 -36.42 15.90 8.19
N TYR A 329 -36.22 16.34 6.95
CA TYR A 329 -37.32 16.53 6.01
C TYR A 329 -38.06 15.22 5.70
N TYR A 330 -37.34 14.15 5.36
CA TYR A 330 -37.93 12.84 5.05
C TYR A 330 -38.46 12.09 6.28
N SER A 331 -38.19 12.58 7.48
CA SER A 331 -38.77 12.08 8.74
C SER A 331 -39.81 13.03 9.35
N ASP A 332 -40.38 13.92 8.54
CA ASP A 332 -41.44 14.89 8.91
C ASP A 332 -41.06 15.86 10.05
N GLN A 333 -39.77 16.08 10.28
CA GLN A 333 -39.23 17.04 11.25
C GLN A 333 -38.90 18.37 10.56
N VAL A 334 -39.91 18.96 9.91
CA VAL A 334 -39.74 20.11 9.02
C VAL A 334 -39.08 21.34 9.68
N PRO A 335 -39.38 21.71 10.95
CA PRO A 335 -38.68 22.81 11.60
C PRO A 335 -37.17 22.59 11.73
N GLN A 336 -36.74 21.38 12.11
CA GLN A 336 -35.32 21.00 12.20
C GLN A 336 -34.67 20.93 10.82
N ALA A 337 -35.41 20.50 9.79
CA ALA A 337 -34.94 20.51 8.42
C ALA A 337 -34.61 21.93 7.94
N ILE A 338 -35.49 22.89 8.22
CA ILE A 338 -35.28 24.31 7.91
C ILE A 338 -34.03 24.86 8.62
N ASP A 339 -33.86 24.61 9.93
CA ASP A 339 -32.67 25.05 10.67
C ASP A 339 -31.37 24.45 10.08
N ALA A 340 -31.38 23.15 9.76
CA ALA A 340 -30.24 22.50 9.14
C ALA A 340 -29.93 23.07 7.74
N TRP A 341 -30.94 23.34 6.91
CA TRP A 341 -30.73 24.00 5.61
C TRP A 341 -30.24 25.44 5.75
N GLN A 342 -30.70 26.19 6.75
CA GLN A 342 -30.20 27.54 7.05
C GLN A 342 -28.70 27.51 7.41
N LYS A 343 -28.23 26.46 8.07
CA LYS A 343 -26.80 26.24 8.36
C LYS A 343 -26.02 25.73 7.14
N ALA A 344 -26.62 24.88 6.31
CA ALA A 344 -25.98 24.34 5.11
C ALA A 344 -25.82 25.38 3.99
N ALA A 345 -26.84 26.18 3.72
CA ALA A 345 -26.90 27.03 2.53
C ALA A 345 -25.75 28.08 2.41
N PRO A 346 -25.32 28.75 3.50
CA PRO A 346 -24.14 29.63 3.46
C PRO A 346 -22.85 28.88 3.09
N LEU A 347 -22.72 27.61 3.48
CA LEU A 347 -21.53 26.78 3.23
C LEU A 347 -21.51 26.14 1.83
N SER A 348 -22.65 26.10 1.14
CA SER A 348 -22.77 25.60 -0.24
C SER A 348 -21.89 26.42 -1.20
N LYS A 349 -21.45 25.83 -2.32
CA LYS A 349 -20.73 26.56 -3.38
C LYS A 349 -21.67 27.32 -4.32
N ASP A 350 -22.91 26.85 -4.43
CA ASP A 350 -23.95 27.41 -5.29
C ASP A 350 -25.23 27.70 -4.47
N GLY A 351 -26.23 28.25 -5.14
CA GLY A 351 -27.53 28.59 -4.58
C GLY A 351 -28.54 27.44 -4.50
N GLU A 352 -28.22 26.21 -4.88
CA GLU A 352 -29.20 25.11 -4.91
C GLU A 352 -29.73 24.77 -3.50
N THR A 353 -28.84 24.85 -2.51
CA THR A 353 -29.24 24.62 -1.11
C THR A 353 -30.18 25.71 -0.61
N TYR A 354 -29.97 26.98 -1.01
CA TYR A 354 -30.91 28.07 -0.73
C TYR A 354 -32.24 27.88 -1.45
N LEU A 355 -32.24 27.35 -2.69
CA LEU A 355 -33.47 27.08 -3.43
C LEU A 355 -34.29 25.95 -2.77
N ASN A 356 -33.63 24.91 -2.26
CA ASN A 356 -34.30 23.86 -1.49
C ASN A 356 -34.90 24.41 -0.18
N LEU A 357 -34.15 25.23 0.55
CA LEU A 357 -34.67 25.95 1.72
C LEU A 357 -35.91 26.80 1.36
N ALA A 358 -35.85 27.55 0.27
CA ALA A 358 -36.97 28.37 -0.20
C ALA A 358 -38.23 27.55 -0.52
N ARG A 359 -38.06 26.39 -1.17
CA ARG A 359 -39.16 25.47 -1.49
C ARG A 359 -39.85 24.96 -0.22
N VAL A 360 -39.07 24.55 0.77
CA VAL A 360 -39.62 24.03 2.03
C VAL A 360 -40.30 25.14 2.83
N LEU A 361 -39.69 26.32 2.94
CA LEU A 361 -40.30 27.48 3.60
C LEU A 361 -41.62 27.87 2.93
N HIS A 362 -41.70 27.81 1.60
CA HIS A 362 -42.93 28.08 0.88
C HIS A 362 -44.01 27.02 1.17
N ALA A 363 -43.64 25.73 1.19
CA ALA A 363 -44.57 24.64 1.53
C ALA A 363 -45.15 24.80 2.94
N GLU A 364 -44.35 25.31 3.89
CA GLU A 364 -44.77 25.64 5.26
C GLU A 364 -45.51 26.98 5.39
N GLY A 365 -45.77 27.70 4.28
CA GLY A 365 -46.45 28.99 4.29
C GLY A 365 -45.62 30.16 4.84
N ARG A 366 -44.31 29.97 5.08
CA ARG A 366 -43.36 31.00 5.53
C ARG A 366 -42.90 31.88 4.37
N VAL A 367 -43.86 32.53 3.70
CA VAL A 367 -43.66 33.25 2.43
C VAL A 367 -42.55 34.30 2.48
N PRO A 368 -42.43 35.17 3.50
CA PRO A 368 -41.35 36.17 3.54
C PRO A 368 -39.95 35.54 3.54
N GLU A 369 -39.77 34.47 4.30
CA GLU A 369 -38.49 33.76 4.42
C GLU A 369 -38.19 32.95 3.15
N ALA A 370 -39.21 32.35 2.55
CA ALA A 370 -39.09 31.66 1.27
C ALA A 370 -38.58 32.59 0.16
N LYS A 371 -39.13 33.83 0.09
CA LYS A 371 -38.66 34.86 -0.85
C LYS A 371 -37.21 35.24 -0.61
N GLN A 372 -36.82 35.45 0.65
CA GLN A 372 -35.44 35.78 1.00
C GLN A 372 -34.48 34.65 0.60
N ALA A 373 -34.80 33.40 0.92
CA ALA A 373 -33.98 32.25 0.54
C ALA A 373 -33.88 32.12 -1.00
N ALA A 374 -34.96 32.34 -1.74
CA ALA A 374 -34.94 32.32 -3.20
C ALA A 374 -34.09 33.44 -3.82
N GLN A 375 -34.06 34.63 -3.22
CA GLN A 375 -33.17 35.72 -3.63
C GLN A 375 -31.69 35.33 -3.41
N GLN A 376 -31.36 34.76 -2.26
CA GLN A 376 -30.02 34.24 -1.96
C GLN A 376 -29.62 33.13 -2.95
N ALA A 377 -30.57 32.26 -3.30
CA ALA A 377 -30.35 31.22 -4.30
C ALA A 377 -29.94 31.81 -5.67
N LEU A 378 -30.66 32.81 -6.17
CA LEU A 378 -30.29 33.49 -7.43
C LEU A 378 -28.94 34.20 -7.34
N ALA A 379 -28.69 34.92 -6.24
CA ALA A 379 -27.44 35.65 -6.05
C ALA A 379 -26.21 34.73 -6.03
N LYS A 380 -26.35 33.53 -5.45
CA LYS A 380 -25.29 32.51 -5.37
C LYS A 380 -25.22 31.58 -6.59
N GLY A 381 -26.15 31.75 -7.54
CA GLY A 381 -26.24 30.97 -8.77
C GLY A 381 -27.01 29.66 -8.60
N VAL A 382 -28.07 29.50 -9.39
CA VAL A 382 -28.87 28.25 -9.47
C VAL A 382 -29.09 27.85 -10.92
N LYS A 383 -29.25 26.55 -11.16
CA LYS A 383 -29.53 26.01 -12.49
C LYS A 383 -30.93 26.41 -12.96
N ASN A 384 -31.93 26.28 -12.09
CA ASN A 384 -33.30 26.66 -12.41
C ASN A 384 -33.68 28.01 -11.78
N GLN A 385 -33.34 29.10 -12.48
CA GLN A 385 -33.71 30.44 -12.04
C GLN A 385 -35.23 30.69 -12.06
N ALA A 386 -35.99 29.97 -12.89
CA ALA A 386 -37.43 30.17 -13.01
C ALA A 386 -38.16 29.79 -11.71
N ASP A 387 -37.75 28.69 -11.08
CA ASP A 387 -38.30 28.27 -9.79
C ASP A 387 -38.06 29.31 -8.70
N ALA A 388 -36.83 29.82 -8.60
CA ALA A 388 -36.49 30.86 -7.63
C ALA A 388 -37.32 32.14 -7.87
N LYS A 389 -37.44 32.59 -9.13
CA LYS A 389 -38.26 33.75 -9.50
C LYS A 389 -39.74 33.56 -9.19
N LYS A 390 -40.27 32.35 -9.39
CA LYS A 390 -41.66 32.00 -9.03
C LYS A 390 -41.89 32.20 -7.53
N ILE A 391 -40.99 31.70 -6.67
CA ILE A 391 -41.09 31.86 -5.21
C ILE A 391 -40.97 33.34 -4.81
N ILE A 392 -40.08 34.10 -5.45
CA ILE A 392 -39.91 35.55 -5.19
C ILE A 392 -41.22 36.32 -5.46
N ASN A 393 -41.96 35.93 -6.50
CA ASN A 393 -43.17 36.60 -6.96
C ASN A 393 -44.48 36.09 -6.33
N LEU A 394 -44.41 35.22 -5.32
CA LEU A 394 -45.60 34.79 -4.56
C LEU A 394 -46.31 36.01 -3.95
N LYS A 395 -47.63 36.00 -3.90
CA LYS A 395 -48.41 37.11 -3.32
C LYS A 395 -48.36 37.10 -1.81
#